data_AF-A0A1G2R4R7-F1
#
_entry.id   AF-A0A1G2R4R7-F1
#
_cell.length_a   1.000
_cell.length_b   1.000
_cell.length_c   1.000
_cell.angle_alpha   90.00
_cell.angle_beta   90.00
_cell.angle_gamma   90.00
#
_symmetry.space_group_name_H-M   'P 1'
#
loop_
_entity.id
_entity.type
_entity.pdbx_description
1 polymer ?
#
loop_
_entity_poly.entity_id
_entity_poly.type
_entity_poly.pdbx_seq_one_letter_code
_entity_poly.pdbx_strand_id
1 'polypeptide(L)'
;MQISYMINIRFLSGILVALLIGGATGWFLTNRQPSSSPASLSASFVPKRLTLPANAEMYIPCIKGHGAHYAEPQNIAHGLTDRSWVGPSYVVREDTGAVTGIEYHVSAKAIEEEGKRIADLLGKIVGGDSSIKLLYDHKFPVFGANYDAIDIVYIAGHPGFEVPHYDIHAWTLPESEHAKIDCPTDPNKNI
;
A
#
# COMPACT_ATOMS: atom_id res chain seq x y z
N MET A 1 -44.95 18.61 -36.64
CA MET A 1 -43.77 17.85 -36.22
C MET A 1 -43.05 18.67 -35.16
N GLN A 2 -43.35 18.43 -33.87
CA GLN A 2 -42.71 19.10 -32.74
C GLN A 2 -41.58 18.22 -32.22
N ILE A 3 -40.35 18.74 -32.24
CA ILE A 3 -39.18 18.08 -31.66
C ILE A 3 -39.07 18.61 -30.22
N SER A 4 -39.53 17.81 -29.25
CA SER A 4 -39.32 18.09 -27.83
C SER A 4 -37.90 17.69 -27.44
N TYR A 5 -37.05 18.67 -27.16
CA TYR A 5 -35.74 18.46 -26.54
C TYR A 5 -35.92 18.11 -25.06
N MET A 6 -35.90 16.82 -24.72
CA MET A 6 -35.71 16.38 -23.34
C MET A 6 -34.22 16.49 -23.00
N ILE A 7 -33.81 17.66 -22.49
CA ILE A 7 -32.49 17.80 -21.88
C ILE A 7 -32.52 17.03 -20.55
N ASN A 8 -31.67 16.01 -20.46
CA ASN A 8 -31.58 15.12 -19.29
C ASN A 8 -31.06 15.92 -18.08
N ILE A 9 -31.94 16.16 -17.10
CA ILE A 9 -31.66 16.95 -15.89
C ILE A 9 -30.43 16.43 -15.13
N ARG A 10 -30.12 15.12 -15.24
CA ARG A 10 -28.92 14.52 -14.63
C ARG A 10 -27.60 14.98 -15.26
N PHE A 11 -27.63 15.45 -16.51
CA PHE A 11 -26.44 15.96 -17.20
C PHE A 11 -26.14 17.40 -16.78
N LEU A 12 -27.19 18.21 -16.56
CA LEU A 12 -27.05 19.60 -16.08
C LEU A 12 -26.52 19.67 -14.65
N SER A 13 -26.88 18.73 -13.77
CA SER A 13 -26.37 18.69 -12.40
C SER A 13 -24.88 18.33 -12.33
N GLY A 14 -24.38 17.45 -13.20
CA GLY A 14 -22.97 17.09 -13.27
C GLY A 14 -22.06 18.25 -13.69
N ILE A 15 -22.48 19.04 -14.69
CA ILE A 15 -21.72 20.19 -15.19
C ILE A 15 -21.64 21.30 -14.12
N LEU A 16 -22.72 21.54 -13.37
CA LEU A 16 -22.75 22.58 -12.34
C LEU A 16 -21.79 22.26 -11.17
N VAL A 17 -21.73 20.99 -10.74
CA VAL A 17 -20.80 20.54 -9.68
C VAL A 17 -19.35 20.65 -10.14
N ALA A 18 -19.05 20.28 -11.39
CA ALA A 18 -17.69 20.38 -11.93
C ALA A 18 -17.19 21.84 -12.00
N LEU A 19 -18.06 22.79 -12.37
CA LEU A 19 -17.71 24.22 -12.43
C LEU A 19 -17.48 24.83 -11.03
N LEU A 20 -18.24 24.42 -10.02
CA LEU A 20 -18.07 24.91 -8.65
C LEU A 20 -16.79 24.38 -7.99
N ILE A 21 -16.45 23.11 -8.21
CA ILE A 21 -15.22 22.51 -7.67
C ILE A 21 -13.99 23.06 -8.40
N GLY A 22 -14.05 23.20 -9.73
CA GLY A 22 -12.94 23.74 -10.54
C GLY A 22 -12.68 25.23 -10.29
N GLY A 23 -13.72 26.04 -10.10
CA GLY A 23 -13.58 27.47 -9.82
C GLY A 23 -12.97 27.77 -8.45
N ALA A 24 -13.37 27.03 -7.41
CA ALA A 24 -12.83 27.22 -6.06
C ALA A 24 -11.37 26.74 -5.92
N THR A 25 -10.99 25.68 -6.62
CA THR A 25 -9.61 25.16 -6.61
C THR A 25 -8.65 26.05 -7.42
N GLY A 26 -9.10 26.63 -8.53
CA GLY A 26 -8.28 27.53 -9.34
C GLY A 26 -7.85 28.80 -8.61
N TRP A 27 -8.73 29.40 -7.81
CA TRP A 27 -8.43 30.63 -7.06
C TRP A 27 -7.44 30.39 -5.90
N PHE A 28 -7.49 29.21 -5.26
CA PHE A 28 -6.56 28.87 -4.20
C PHE A 28 -5.11 28.67 -4.68
N LEU A 29 -4.93 28.28 -5.94
CA LEU A 29 -3.60 28.00 -6.50
C LEU A 29 -2.92 29.25 -7.09
N THR A 30 -3.67 30.25 -7.55
CA THR A 30 -3.09 31.46 -8.17
C THR A 30 -2.60 32.52 -7.18
N ASN A 31 -3.03 32.46 -5.91
CA ASN A 31 -2.67 33.46 -4.88
C ASN A 31 -1.48 33.07 -3.99
N ARG A 32 -0.78 31.96 -4.26
CA ARG A 32 0.48 31.63 -3.56
C ARG A 32 1.68 32.13 -4.37
N GLN A 33 2.02 33.41 -4.18
CA GLN A 33 3.32 33.94 -4.57
C GLN A 33 4.45 33.20 -3.81
N PRO A 34 5.64 33.08 -4.42
CA PRO A 34 6.72 32.26 -3.91
C PRO A 34 7.42 32.97 -2.74
N SER A 35 7.23 32.44 -1.53
CA SER A 35 8.05 32.80 -0.38
C SER A 35 9.45 32.18 -0.55
N SER A 36 10.45 33.04 -0.61
CA SER A 36 11.88 32.81 -0.40
C SER A 36 12.25 31.43 0.16
N SER A 37 13.04 30.68 -0.60
CA SER A 37 13.70 29.43 -0.21
C SER A 37 14.47 29.61 1.11
N PRO A 38 14.15 28.86 2.19
CA PRO A 38 15.07 28.74 3.30
C PRO A 38 16.27 27.89 2.86
N ALA A 39 17.46 28.31 3.30
CA ALA A 39 18.70 27.59 3.08
C ALA A 39 18.57 26.13 3.52
N SER A 40 18.82 25.23 2.58
CA SER A 40 18.84 23.79 2.76
C SER A 40 19.90 23.42 3.79
N LEU A 41 19.48 23.17 5.04
CA LEU A 41 20.22 22.32 5.97
C LEU A 41 20.16 20.91 5.39
N SER A 42 21.07 20.60 4.46
CA SER A 42 21.31 19.23 4.00
C SER A 42 22.00 18.47 5.11
N ALA A 43 21.23 18.10 6.15
CA ALA A 43 21.59 16.97 6.98
C ALA A 43 21.71 15.77 6.02
N SER A 44 22.93 15.25 5.88
CA SER A 44 23.17 14.03 5.13
C SER A 44 22.43 12.91 5.85
N PHE A 45 21.21 12.63 5.39
CA PHE A 45 20.40 11.54 5.88
C PHE A 45 21.04 10.27 5.32
N VAL A 46 21.88 9.60 6.11
CA VAL A 46 22.35 8.27 5.74
C VAL A 46 21.12 7.36 5.78
N PRO A 47 20.66 6.81 4.64
CA PRO A 47 19.49 5.96 4.62
C PRO A 47 19.72 4.78 5.56
N LYS A 48 18.86 4.60 6.55
CA LYS A 48 18.89 3.39 7.37
C LYS A 48 18.51 2.23 6.45
N ARG A 49 19.47 1.33 6.21
CA ARG A 49 19.19 0.09 5.48
C ARG A 49 18.26 -0.78 6.32
N LEU A 50 17.30 -1.43 5.66
CA LEU A 50 16.54 -2.50 6.29
C LEU A 50 17.49 -3.63 6.68
N THR A 51 17.28 -4.16 7.87
CA THR A 51 18.04 -5.29 8.41
C THR A 51 17.09 -6.41 8.74
N LEU A 52 17.48 -7.63 8.39
CA LEU A 52 16.70 -8.82 8.73
C LEU A 52 16.74 -9.05 10.25
N PRO A 53 15.59 -9.25 10.92
CA PRO A 53 15.58 -9.61 12.35
C PRO A 53 16.33 -10.91 12.61
N ALA A 54 16.99 -11.00 13.76
CA ALA A 54 17.84 -12.15 14.11
C ALA A 54 17.06 -13.47 14.25
N ASN A 55 15.76 -13.40 14.56
CA ASN A 55 14.84 -14.53 14.69
C ASN A 55 13.97 -14.75 13.44
N ALA A 56 14.24 -14.05 12.33
CA ALA A 56 13.46 -14.22 11.12
C ALA A 56 13.76 -15.58 10.47
N GLU A 57 12.71 -16.28 10.05
CA GLU A 57 12.79 -17.55 9.33
C GLU A 57 12.27 -17.39 7.90
N MET A 58 12.90 -18.10 6.96
CA MET A 58 12.43 -18.16 5.58
C MET A 58 11.15 -18.98 5.54
N TYR A 59 10.06 -18.42 5.03
CA TYR A 59 8.78 -19.13 4.92
C TYR A 59 8.27 -19.20 3.47
N ILE A 60 8.73 -18.31 2.58
CA ILE A 60 8.54 -18.44 1.13
C ILE A 60 9.93 -18.45 0.47
N PRO A 61 10.25 -19.48 -0.34
CA PRO A 61 11.51 -19.52 -1.08
C PRO A 61 11.59 -18.38 -2.09
N CYS A 62 12.75 -18.17 -2.71
CA CYS A 62 12.90 -17.07 -3.66
C CYS A 62 11.91 -17.14 -4.82
N ILE A 63 11.22 -16.01 -5.06
CA ILE A 63 10.35 -15.77 -6.21
C ILE A 63 11.02 -14.73 -7.12
N LYS A 64 11.10 -15.02 -8.41
CA LYS A 64 11.69 -14.10 -9.39
C LYS A 64 10.97 -12.75 -9.36
N GLY A 65 11.74 -11.66 -9.33
CA GLY A 65 11.25 -10.29 -9.21
C GLY A 65 10.87 -9.85 -7.79
N HIS A 66 10.90 -10.77 -6.81
CA HIS A 66 10.60 -10.47 -5.41
C HIS A 66 11.83 -10.78 -4.54
N GLY A 67 12.33 -12.01 -4.56
CA GLY A 67 13.34 -12.50 -3.61
C GLY A 67 12.75 -13.58 -2.71
N ALA A 68 13.50 -14.00 -1.70
CA ALA A 68 13.02 -14.91 -0.66
C ALA A 68 12.33 -14.12 0.47
N HIS A 69 11.27 -14.66 1.06
CA HIS A 69 10.52 -13.97 2.11
C HIS A 69 10.84 -14.59 3.46
N TYR A 70 11.25 -13.71 4.37
CA TYR A 70 11.58 -14.04 5.74
C TYR A 70 10.64 -13.30 6.68
N ALA A 71 10.23 -13.91 7.77
CA ALA A 71 9.42 -13.22 8.76
C ALA A 71 9.76 -13.76 10.15
N GLU A 72 9.50 -12.97 11.18
CA GLU A 72 9.51 -13.51 12.53
C GLU A 72 8.35 -14.52 12.68
N PRO A 73 8.50 -15.61 13.44
CA PRO A 73 7.51 -16.69 13.51
C PRO A 73 6.07 -16.24 13.79
N GLN A 74 5.89 -15.19 14.61
CA GLN A 74 4.57 -14.63 14.95
C GLN A 74 3.90 -13.87 13.79
N ASN A 75 4.67 -13.46 12.79
CA ASN A 75 4.20 -12.71 11.62
C ASN A 75 3.86 -13.61 10.44
N ILE A 76 4.14 -14.91 10.52
CA ILE A 76 3.79 -15.90 9.51
C ILE A 76 2.35 -16.36 9.75
N ALA A 77 1.57 -16.51 8.67
CA ALA A 77 0.19 -16.96 8.79
C ALA A 77 0.11 -18.44 9.21
N HIS A 78 1.10 -19.27 8.90
CA HIS A 78 1.10 -20.73 9.13
C HIS A 78 -0.15 -21.42 8.53
N GLY A 79 -0.63 -20.91 7.39
CA GLY A 79 -1.86 -21.39 6.75
C GLY A 79 -3.15 -20.95 7.45
N LEU A 80 -3.07 -20.08 8.47
CA LEU A 80 -4.24 -19.51 9.12
C LEU A 80 -4.92 -18.51 8.17
N THR A 81 -6.17 -18.81 7.85
CA THR A 81 -7.01 -18.06 6.90
C THR A 81 -7.87 -16.98 7.58
N ASP A 82 -7.86 -16.93 8.91
CA ASP A 82 -8.65 -16.01 9.72
C ASP A 82 -7.96 -14.69 10.04
N ARG A 83 -6.65 -14.58 9.76
CA ARG A 83 -5.89 -13.35 10.00
C ARG A 83 -6.21 -12.29 8.94
N SER A 84 -6.78 -11.18 9.38
CA SER A 84 -7.03 -10.00 8.55
C SER A 84 -5.75 -9.36 8.00
N TRP A 85 -4.65 -9.49 8.75
CA TRP A 85 -3.35 -8.88 8.47
C TRP A 85 -2.22 -9.85 8.84
N VAL A 86 -1.25 -10.01 7.95
CA VAL A 86 -0.06 -10.86 8.13
C VAL A 86 1.17 -10.06 7.70
N GLY A 87 2.24 -10.14 8.50
CA GLY A 87 3.49 -9.44 8.25
C GLY A 87 4.01 -8.61 9.44
N PRO A 88 5.11 -7.86 9.25
CA PRO A 88 5.86 -7.78 8.00
C PRO A 88 6.57 -9.09 7.66
N SER A 89 6.62 -9.40 6.38
CA SER A 89 7.68 -10.20 5.77
C SER A 89 8.76 -9.27 5.23
N TYR A 90 10.00 -9.75 5.24
CA TYR A 90 11.19 -9.09 4.72
C TYR A 90 11.56 -9.78 3.43
N VAL A 91 11.68 -8.99 2.38
CA VAL A 91 12.04 -9.49 1.05
C VAL A 91 13.55 -9.43 0.91
N VAL A 92 14.18 -10.59 0.72
CA VAL A 92 15.64 -10.75 0.75
C VAL A 92 16.13 -11.27 -0.59
N ARG A 93 17.11 -10.57 -1.16
CA ARG A 93 17.86 -11.04 -2.33
C ARG A 93 18.81 -12.16 -1.93
N GLU A 94 18.61 -13.37 -2.45
CA GLU A 94 19.47 -14.51 -2.11
C GLU A 94 20.92 -14.36 -2.61
N ASP A 95 21.14 -13.65 -3.71
CA ASP A 95 22.48 -13.45 -4.29
C ASP A 95 23.39 -12.55 -3.44
N THR A 96 22.81 -11.62 -2.68
CA THR A 96 23.52 -10.58 -1.93
C THR A 96 23.22 -10.60 -0.43
N GLY A 97 22.17 -11.31 -0.01
CA GLY A 97 21.64 -11.27 1.36
C GLY A 97 21.00 -9.93 1.74
N ALA A 98 20.81 -9.01 0.80
CA ALA A 98 20.27 -7.69 1.07
C ALA A 98 18.75 -7.75 1.28
N VAL A 99 18.25 -7.09 2.32
CA VAL A 99 16.81 -6.84 2.49
C VAL A 99 16.42 -5.69 1.56
N THR A 100 15.59 -5.98 0.56
CA THR A 100 15.20 -5.05 -0.50
C THR A 100 13.78 -4.53 -0.37
N GLY A 101 13.03 -5.02 0.62
CA GLY A 101 11.70 -4.53 0.88
C GLY A 101 11.05 -5.20 2.08
N ILE A 102 9.85 -4.74 2.39
CA ILE A 102 8.92 -5.40 3.28
C ILE A 102 7.61 -5.66 2.55
N GLU A 103 6.90 -6.70 2.98
CA GLU A 103 5.59 -7.03 2.45
C GLU A 103 4.62 -7.25 3.63
N TYR A 104 3.37 -6.85 3.40
CA TYR A 104 2.23 -7.20 4.24
C TYR A 104 1.17 -7.84 3.38
N HIS A 105 0.50 -8.85 3.92
CA HIS A 105 -0.66 -9.44 3.29
C HIS A 105 -1.90 -8.99 4.04
N VAL A 106 -2.89 -8.50 3.29
CA VAL A 106 -4.17 -8.01 3.83
C VAL A 106 -5.29 -8.78 3.18
N SER A 107 -6.07 -9.52 3.97
CA SER A 107 -7.15 -10.30 3.37
C SER A 107 -8.17 -9.38 2.70
N ALA A 108 -8.63 -9.74 1.49
CA ALA A 108 -9.60 -8.95 0.75
C ALA A 108 -10.91 -8.78 1.53
N LYS A 109 -11.27 -9.82 2.30
CA LYS A 109 -12.39 -9.80 3.25
C LYS A 109 -12.21 -8.73 4.32
N ALA A 110 -11.02 -8.59 4.90
CA ALA A 110 -10.78 -7.56 5.92
C ALA A 110 -10.91 -6.14 5.34
N ILE A 111 -10.45 -5.92 4.11
CA ILE A 111 -10.65 -4.64 3.42
C ILE A 111 -12.13 -4.37 3.17
N GLU A 112 -12.89 -5.39 2.74
CA GLU A 112 -14.34 -5.26 2.53
C GLU A 112 -15.09 -4.93 3.83
N GLU A 113 -14.77 -5.64 4.92
CA GLU A 113 -15.36 -5.42 6.24
C GLU A 113 -15.03 -4.03 6.78
N GLU A 114 -13.79 -3.57 6.62
CA GLU A 114 -13.38 -2.23 7.01
C GLU A 114 -14.06 -1.17 6.14
N GLY A 115 -14.20 -1.40 4.83
CA GLY A 115 -14.95 -0.53 3.93
C GLY A 115 -16.41 -0.36 4.36
N LYS A 116 -17.08 -1.46 4.76
CA LYS A 116 -18.44 -1.42 5.32
C LYS A 116 -18.50 -0.62 6.62
N ARG A 117 -17.51 -0.78 7.51
CA ARG A 117 -17.42 -0.03 8.77
C ARG A 117 -17.25 1.47 8.53
N ILE A 118 -16.38 1.86 7.60
CA ILE A 118 -16.18 3.26 7.21
C ILE A 118 -17.45 3.84 6.60
N ALA A 119 -18.13 3.10 5.72
CA ALA A 119 -19.39 3.55 5.11
C ALA A 119 -20.49 3.78 6.16
N ASP A 120 -20.62 2.89 7.15
CA ASP A 120 -21.55 3.07 8.28
C ASP A 120 -21.21 4.31 9.12
N LEU A 121 -19.93 4.50 9.45
CA LEU A 121 -19.46 5.69 10.17
C LEU A 121 -19.75 6.98 9.40
N LEU A 122 -19.47 7.00 8.09
CA LEU A 122 -19.77 8.15 7.24
C LEU A 122 -21.28 8.42 7.17
N GLY A 123 -22.11 7.38 7.07
CA GLY A 123 -23.56 7.51 7.13
C GLY A 123 -24.03 8.20 8.42
N LYS A 124 -23.46 7.84 9.56
CA LYS A 124 -23.76 8.46 10.86
C LYS A 124 -23.25 9.91 10.97
N ILE A 125 -22.05 10.21 10.44
CA ILE A 125 -21.49 11.57 10.39
C ILE A 125 -22.38 12.47 9.52
N VAL A 126 -22.75 12.01 8.32
CA VAL A 126 -23.66 12.75 7.41
C VAL A 126 -25.04 12.90 8.05
N GLY A 127 -25.46 11.94 8.87
CA GLY A 127 -26.67 12.01 9.69
C GLY A 127 -26.60 12.97 10.89
N GLY A 128 -25.49 13.66 11.12
CA GLY A 128 -25.35 14.68 12.17
C GLY A 128 -24.90 14.14 13.53
N ASP A 129 -24.37 12.92 13.61
CA ASP A 129 -23.83 12.39 14.87
C ASP A 129 -22.46 13.02 15.19
N SER A 130 -22.52 14.08 16.02
CA SER A 130 -21.34 14.83 16.48
C SER A 130 -20.44 14.06 17.46
N SER A 131 -20.82 12.87 17.91
CA SER A 131 -20.03 12.06 18.85
C SER A 131 -18.99 11.17 18.15
N ILE A 132 -19.04 11.07 16.81
CA ILE A 132 -18.18 10.17 16.04
C ILE A 132 -16.81 10.78 15.82
N LYS A 133 -15.79 10.11 16.33
CA LYS A 133 -14.39 10.36 15.99
C LYS A 133 -13.90 9.24 15.07
N LEU A 134 -13.47 9.60 13.86
CA LEU A 134 -12.74 8.69 12.99
C LEU A 134 -11.33 8.50 13.59
N LEU A 135 -11.19 7.53 14.49
CA LEU A 135 -9.89 7.11 14.99
C LEU A 135 -9.47 5.87 14.19
N TYR A 136 -8.82 6.09 13.06
CA TYR A 136 -8.08 5.05 12.37
C TYR A 136 -6.61 5.21 12.76
N ASP A 137 -6.14 4.37 13.69
CA ASP A 137 -4.73 4.29 14.07
C ASP A 137 -4.23 2.87 13.80
N HIS A 138 -4.16 2.49 12.52
CA HIS A 138 -3.33 1.36 12.13
C HIS A 138 -1.94 1.90 11.79
N LYS A 139 -0.99 1.72 12.70
CA LYS A 139 0.40 2.06 12.46
C LYS A 139 1.02 0.92 11.67
N PHE A 140 1.26 1.14 10.39
CA PHE A 140 2.22 0.34 9.65
C PHE A 140 3.61 0.78 10.12
N PRO A 141 4.38 -0.06 10.84
CA PRO A 141 5.75 0.27 11.12
C PRO A 141 6.52 0.25 9.80
N VAL A 142 6.58 1.41 9.15
CA VAL A 142 7.56 1.69 8.10
C VAL A 142 8.90 1.74 8.82
N PHE A 143 9.79 0.77 8.58
CA PHE A 143 10.95 0.45 9.43
C PHE A 143 12.10 1.47 9.42
N GLY A 144 11.78 2.76 9.32
CA GLY A 144 12.74 3.86 9.28
C GLY A 144 13.68 3.81 8.07
N ALA A 145 13.35 3.01 7.07
CA ALA A 145 14.09 2.90 5.82
C ALA A 145 13.55 3.88 4.78
N ASN A 146 14.39 4.16 3.78
CA ASN A 146 13.95 4.87 2.58
C ASN A 146 13.38 3.85 1.61
N TYR A 147 12.15 4.09 1.18
CA TYR A 147 11.45 3.28 0.20
C TYR A 147 11.37 4.05 -1.11
N ASP A 148 11.70 3.37 -2.20
CA ASP A 148 11.74 3.93 -3.56
C ASP A 148 10.44 3.62 -4.33
N ALA A 149 9.78 2.50 -4.01
CA ALA A 149 8.54 2.08 -4.64
C ALA A 149 7.58 1.41 -3.64
N ILE A 150 6.28 1.59 -3.88
CA ILE A 150 5.21 0.86 -3.21
C ILE A 150 4.31 0.29 -4.29
N ASP A 151 3.98 -0.98 -4.20
CA ASP A 151 2.93 -1.60 -5.01
C ASP A 151 1.90 -2.30 -4.13
N ILE A 152 0.71 -2.47 -4.71
CA ILE A 152 -0.41 -3.17 -4.09
C ILE A 152 -0.96 -4.12 -5.13
N VAL A 153 -0.83 -5.42 -4.89
CA VAL A 153 -1.20 -6.46 -5.85
C VAL A 153 -2.27 -7.34 -5.26
N TYR A 154 -3.38 -7.49 -5.97
CA TYR A 154 -4.41 -8.46 -5.59
C TYR A 154 -4.00 -9.87 -6.04
N ILE A 155 -4.00 -10.82 -5.12
CA ILE A 155 -3.72 -12.23 -5.38
C ILE A 155 -4.86 -13.10 -4.85
N ALA A 156 -5.23 -14.14 -5.59
CA ALA A 156 -6.31 -15.06 -5.22
C ALA A 156 -5.96 -15.95 -4.00
N GLY A 157 -4.70 -15.99 -3.59
CA GLY A 157 -4.10 -16.88 -2.59
C GLY A 157 -2.83 -17.54 -3.13
N HIS A 158 -1.84 -17.77 -2.27
CA HIS A 158 -0.61 -18.49 -2.59
C HIS A 158 -0.12 -19.29 -1.37
N PRO A 159 0.83 -20.24 -1.52
CA PRO A 159 1.41 -20.94 -0.37
C PRO A 159 1.94 -19.95 0.67
N GLY A 160 1.52 -20.11 1.93
CA GLY A 160 1.86 -19.20 3.03
C GLY A 160 0.76 -18.18 3.35
N PHE A 161 -0.15 -17.90 2.39
CA PHE A 161 -1.36 -17.11 2.62
C PHE A 161 -2.46 -17.44 1.59
N GLU A 162 -3.30 -18.43 1.91
CA GLU A 162 -4.13 -19.15 0.93
C GLU A 162 -5.51 -18.52 0.67
N VAL A 163 -5.82 -17.37 1.28
CA VAL A 163 -7.06 -16.63 1.05
C VAL A 163 -6.86 -15.52 0.00
N PRO A 164 -7.90 -15.04 -0.69
CA PRO A 164 -7.77 -13.84 -1.50
C PRO A 164 -7.30 -12.64 -0.67
N HIS A 165 -6.25 -11.97 -1.12
CA HIS A 165 -5.60 -10.91 -0.37
C HIS A 165 -4.93 -9.88 -1.28
N TYR A 166 -4.45 -8.81 -0.66
CA TYR A 166 -3.59 -7.82 -1.28
C TYR A 166 -2.20 -7.92 -0.65
N ASP A 167 -1.19 -8.08 -1.49
CA ASP A 167 0.20 -7.90 -1.12
C ASP A 167 0.53 -6.42 -1.22
N ILE A 168 1.02 -5.87 -0.12
CA ILE A 168 1.47 -4.49 -0.04
C ILE A 168 2.98 -4.52 0.12
N HIS A 169 3.69 -4.26 -0.96
CA HIS A 169 5.13 -4.20 -0.95
C HIS A 169 5.61 -2.76 -0.75
N ALA A 170 6.60 -2.59 0.11
CA ALA A 170 7.39 -1.36 0.16
C ALA A 170 8.85 -1.73 -0.12
N TRP A 171 9.35 -1.29 -1.27
CA TRP A 171 10.69 -1.61 -1.78
C TRP A 171 11.69 -0.51 -1.45
N THR A 172 12.91 -0.89 -1.08
CA THR A 172 14.07 0.00 -0.98
C THR A 172 14.86 0.06 -2.29
N LEU A 173 14.25 -0.40 -3.38
CA LEU A 173 14.76 -0.39 -4.73
C LEU A 173 13.67 0.17 -5.66
N PRO A 174 14.03 0.90 -6.72
CA PRO A 174 13.06 1.33 -7.72
C PRO A 174 12.50 0.12 -8.49
N GLU A 175 11.33 0.30 -9.12
CA GLU A 175 10.64 -0.75 -9.90
C GLU A 175 11.52 -1.44 -10.93
N SER A 176 12.30 -0.64 -11.66
CA SER A 176 13.20 -1.14 -12.69
C SER A 176 14.35 -2.01 -12.16
N GLU A 177 14.59 -2.02 -10.84
CA GLU A 177 15.62 -2.84 -10.19
C GLU A 177 15.03 -4.05 -9.47
N HIS A 178 13.96 -3.91 -8.69
CA HIS A 178 13.39 -5.07 -7.98
C HIS A 178 12.79 -6.10 -8.95
N ALA A 179 12.21 -5.67 -10.07
CA ALA A 179 11.73 -6.57 -11.12
C ALA A 179 12.85 -7.44 -11.76
N LYS A 180 14.12 -7.09 -11.54
CA LYS A 180 15.29 -7.84 -12.02
C LYS A 180 15.88 -8.79 -10.98
N ILE A 181 15.33 -8.85 -9.76
CA ILE A 181 15.76 -9.81 -8.74
C ILE A 181 15.60 -11.21 -9.32
N ASP A 182 16.71 -11.94 -9.39
CA ASP A 182 16.73 -13.31 -9.89
C ASP A 182 16.94 -14.27 -8.73
N CYS A 183 16.36 -15.45 -8.86
CA CYS A 183 16.53 -16.50 -7.87
C CYS A 183 17.68 -17.39 -8.33
N PRO A 184 18.76 -17.52 -7.53
CA PRO A 184 19.81 -18.46 -7.86
C PRO A 184 19.18 -19.85 -8.04
N THR A 185 19.33 -20.42 -9.23
CA THR A 185 19.01 -21.84 -9.41
C THR A 185 20.05 -22.60 -8.59
N ASP A 186 19.65 -23.14 -7.44
CA ASP A 186 20.51 -24.06 -6.70
C ASP A 186 20.78 -25.25 -7.63
N PRO A 187 22.03 -25.44 -8.09
CA PRO A 187 22.36 -26.52 -9.03
C PRO A 187 22.16 -27.90 -8.41
N ASN A 188 21.94 -28.00 -7.09
CA ASN A 188 21.72 -29.24 -6.35
C ASN A 188 20.26 -29.45 -5.94
N LYS A 189 19.36 -28.49 -6.18
CA LYS A 189 17.94 -28.59 -5.83
C LYS A 189 17.19 -29.15 -7.03
N ASN A 190 17.30 -30.47 -7.22
CA ASN A 190 16.42 -31.19 -8.15
C ASN A 190 14.97 -31.02 -7.67
N ILE A 191 14.16 -30.38 -8.51
CA ILE A 191 12.70 -30.26 -8.35
C ILE A 191 12.07 -31.64 -8.54
#